data_AF-A0A7X4XI82-F1
#
_entry.id   AF-A0A7X4XI82-F1
#
_cell.length_a   1.000
_cell.length_b   1.000
_cell.length_c   1.000
_cell.angle_alpha   90.00
_cell.angle_beta   90.00
_cell.angle_gamma   90.00
#
_symmetry.space_group_name_H-M   'P 1'
#
loop_
_entity.id
_entity.type
_entity.pdbx_description
1 polymer ?
#
loop_
_entity_poly.entity_id
_entity_poly.type
_entity_poly.pdbx_seq_one_letter_code
_entity_poly.pdbx_strand_id
1 'polypeptide(L)'
;MTNVALKLLLDQDVGNLTQVNPRVRGKAHLFSLIAELAYHSMLVEVHLSPKPGLVDLINNGSHSDMDVALFEASADAIRPFLNDFLYAGFEHSQCSVESLIDVLRPIGLKAENAMFNATSGVNTHKGMIFSLGLVCGAVGWLVGKGITIDANYISQVIKQSCSLL
;
A
#
# COMPACT_ATOMS: atom_id res chain seq x y z
N MET A 1 21.52 12.88 8.22
CA MET A 1 21.95 11.77 7.35
C MET A 1 20.78 11.44 6.43
N THR A 2 20.86 11.83 5.16
CA THR A 2 19.84 11.52 4.17
C THR A 2 19.99 10.05 3.81
N ASN A 3 18.99 9.23 4.15
CA ASN A 3 19.00 7.80 3.91
C ASN A 3 19.06 7.54 2.39
N VAL A 4 20.11 6.88 1.92
CA VAL A 4 20.36 6.61 0.50
C VAL A 4 19.24 5.75 -0.11
N ALA A 5 18.66 4.84 0.67
CA ALA A 5 17.50 4.04 0.23
C ALA A 5 16.28 4.93 -0.05
N LEU A 6 16.07 5.94 0.79
CA LEU A 6 15.01 6.95 0.61
C LEU A 6 15.17 7.75 -0.69
N LYS A 7 16.41 8.06 -1.12
CA LYS A 7 16.64 8.70 -2.42
C LYS A 7 16.34 7.77 -3.60
N LEU A 8 16.77 6.51 -3.52
CA LEU A 8 16.51 5.52 -4.56
C LEU A 8 15.00 5.25 -4.76
N LEU A 9 14.22 5.36 -3.68
CA LEU A 9 12.75 5.23 -3.71
C LEU A 9 12.03 6.47 -4.28
N LEU A 10 12.66 7.65 -4.26
CA LEU A 10 12.02 8.94 -4.58
C LEU A 10 12.37 9.50 -5.97
N ASP A 11 13.39 8.94 -6.64
CA ASP A 11 13.98 9.53 -7.86
C ASP A 11 13.15 9.32 -9.15
N GLN A 12 11.98 8.68 -9.11
CA GLN A 12 11.28 8.28 -10.34
C GLN A 12 10.26 9.29 -10.90
N ASP A 13 9.71 10.26 -10.15
CA ASP A 13 8.59 11.09 -10.69
C ASP A 13 8.43 12.53 -10.15
N VAL A 14 9.53 13.25 -9.92
CA VAL A 14 9.46 14.65 -9.39
C VAL A 14 9.15 15.69 -10.50
N GLY A 15 9.09 15.30 -11.77
CA GLY A 15 9.04 16.20 -12.93
C GLY A 15 7.84 17.15 -13.01
N ASN A 16 6.68 16.80 -12.46
CA ASN A 16 5.43 17.55 -12.65
C ASN A 16 4.99 18.41 -11.45
N LEU A 17 5.73 18.44 -10.34
CA LEU A 17 5.30 19.11 -9.10
C LEU A 17 5.82 20.56 -8.94
N THR A 18 6.37 21.16 -9.99
CA THR A 18 7.04 22.48 -9.92
C THR A 18 6.10 23.67 -9.72
N GLN A 19 4.78 23.50 -9.86
CA GLN A 19 3.78 24.58 -9.70
C GLN A 19 2.91 24.48 -8.43
N VAL A 20 3.18 23.53 -7.52
CA VAL A 20 2.29 23.22 -6.38
C VAL A 20 2.82 23.81 -5.07
N ASN A 21 1.92 24.36 -4.23
CA ASN A 21 2.20 24.92 -2.89
C ASN A 21 3.14 24.02 -2.06
N PRO A 22 4.20 24.56 -1.41
CA PRO A 22 5.20 23.78 -0.67
C PRO A 22 4.64 22.80 0.37
N ARG A 23 3.53 23.14 1.04
CA ARG A 23 2.87 22.25 2.02
C ARG A 23 2.19 21.06 1.35
N VAL A 24 1.54 21.29 0.22
CA VAL A 24 0.91 20.25 -0.60
C VAL A 24 1.99 19.37 -1.22
N ARG A 25 3.09 19.99 -1.68
CA ARG A 25 4.27 19.31 -2.20
C ARG A 25 4.88 18.36 -1.17
N GLY A 26 5.05 18.79 0.09
CA GLY A 26 5.59 17.95 1.16
C GLY A 26 4.74 16.70 1.44
N LYS A 27 3.41 16.84 1.41
CA LYS A 27 2.48 15.71 1.58
C LYS A 27 2.51 14.75 0.39
N ALA A 28 2.52 15.29 -0.84
CA ALA A 28 2.61 14.48 -2.05
C ALA A 28 3.89 13.61 -2.09
N HIS A 29 5.03 14.16 -1.68
CA HIS A 29 6.29 13.39 -1.60
C HIS A 29 6.23 12.31 -0.51
N LEU A 30 5.61 12.61 0.64
CA LEU A 30 5.42 11.63 1.70
C LEU A 30 4.52 10.46 1.25
N PHE A 31 3.42 10.75 0.55
CA PHE A 31 2.51 9.69 0.09
C PHE A 31 3.14 8.82 -0.98
N SER A 32 3.83 9.43 -1.95
CA SER A 32 4.63 8.69 -2.93
C SER A 32 5.64 7.77 -2.24
N LEU A 33 6.40 8.28 -1.25
CA LEU A 33 7.34 7.46 -0.49
C LEU A 33 6.66 6.25 0.20
N ILE A 34 5.53 6.47 0.88
CA ILE A 34 4.85 5.39 1.61
C ILE A 34 4.28 4.36 0.65
N ALA A 35 3.69 4.81 -0.46
CA ALA A 35 3.18 3.92 -1.51
C ALA A 35 4.31 3.07 -2.10
N GLU A 36 5.47 3.67 -2.38
CA GLU A 36 6.64 2.93 -2.85
C GLU A 36 7.16 1.94 -1.81
N LEU A 37 7.24 2.33 -0.54
CA LEU A 37 7.63 1.40 0.53
C LEU A 37 6.66 0.22 0.65
N ALA A 38 5.35 0.46 0.51
CA ALA A 38 4.35 -0.59 0.51
C ALA A 38 4.51 -1.52 -0.71
N TYR A 39 4.72 -0.97 -1.91
CA TYR A 39 5.00 -1.76 -3.12
C TYR A 39 6.28 -2.60 -2.97
N HIS A 40 7.37 -1.99 -2.51
CA HIS A 40 8.61 -2.70 -2.26
C HIS A 40 8.47 -3.79 -1.20
N SER A 41 7.62 -3.60 -0.19
CA SER A 41 7.34 -4.65 0.79
C SER A 41 6.67 -5.88 0.16
N MET A 42 5.86 -5.70 -0.89
CA MET A 42 5.26 -6.81 -1.65
C MET A 42 6.32 -7.58 -2.43
N LEU A 43 7.25 -6.88 -3.08
CA LEU A 43 8.36 -7.54 -3.79
C LEU A 43 9.30 -8.28 -2.82
N VAL A 44 9.65 -7.64 -1.70
CA VAL A 44 10.46 -8.27 -0.65
C VAL A 44 9.78 -9.53 -0.11
N GLU A 45 8.44 -9.53 0.03
CA GLU A 45 7.69 -10.68 0.51
C GLU A 45 7.87 -11.90 -0.40
N VAL A 46 7.73 -11.74 -1.72
CA VAL A 46 7.88 -12.87 -2.67
C VAL A 46 9.35 -13.24 -2.91
N HIS A 47 10.27 -12.28 -2.83
CA HIS A 47 11.71 -12.53 -3.04
C HIS A 47 12.43 -13.10 -1.80
N LEU A 48 11.77 -13.16 -0.65
CA LEU A 48 12.35 -13.75 0.56
C LEU A 48 12.34 -15.29 0.47
N SER A 49 13.51 -15.90 0.58
CA SER A 49 13.66 -17.36 0.61
C SER A 49 14.47 -17.82 1.83
N PRO A 50 14.19 -19.00 2.42
CA PRO A 50 13.12 -19.93 2.05
C PRO A 50 11.76 -19.56 2.68
N LYS A 51 10.66 -19.88 2.01
CA LYS A 51 9.28 -19.78 2.55
C LYS A 51 8.55 -21.12 2.47
N PRO A 52 8.60 -21.96 3.53
CA PRO A 52 7.98 -23.29 3.51
C PRO A 52 6.49 -23.25 3.13
N GLY A 53 6.15 -23.92 2.03
CA GLY A 53 4.77 -24.05 1.54
C GLY A 53 4.23 -22.86 0.77
N LEU A 54 4.97 -21.75 0.64
CA LEU A 54 4.60 -20.57 -0.13
C LEU A 54 5.49 -20.43 -1.38
N VAL A 55 5.11 -19.54 -2.29
CA VAL A 55 5.94 -19.16 -3.44
C VAL A 55 7.14 -18.33 -2.97
N ASP A 56 8.32 -18.69 -3.47
CA ASP A 56 9.58 -17.95 -3.31
C ASP A 56 10.51 -18.14 -4.54
N LEU A 57 11.73 -17.59 -4.47
CA LEU A 57 12.73 -17.70 -5.56
C LEU A 57 13.29 -19.12 -5.76
N ILE A 58 13.10 -20.04 -4.81
CA ILE A 58 13.60 -21.42 -4.91
C ILE A 58 12.54 -22.30 -5.57
N ASN A 59 11.27 -22.16 -5.20
CA ASN A 59 10.17 -22.96 -5.73
C ASN A 59 8.79 -22.31 -5.47
N ASN A 60 7.75 -22.90 -6.04
CA ASN A 60 6.36 -22.43 -5.88
C ASN A 60 5.67 -22.95 -4.61
N GLY A 61 6.40 -23.58 -3.69
CA GLY A 61 5.84 -24.18 -2.48
C GLY A 61 4.82 -25.27 -2.80
N SER A 62 3.65 -25.18 -2.16
CA SER A 62 2.53 -26.09 -2.39
C SER A 62 1.66 -25.68 -3.58
N HIS A 63 1.99 -24.60 -4.27
CA HIS A 63 1.17 -24.03 -5.33
C HIS A 63 1.53 -24.58 -6.70
N SER A 64 0.49 -24.86 -7.49
CA SER A 64 0.60 -25.24 -8.91
C SER A 64 0.09 -24.17 -9.86
N ASP A 65 -0.55 -23.12 -9.32
CA ASP A 65 -1.30 -22.09 -10.03
C ASP A 65 -0.61 -20.71 -10.02
N MET A 66 0.49 -20.56 -9.28
CA MET A 66 1.21 -19.29 -9.13
C MET A 66 2.72 -19.51 -9.01
N ASP A 67 3.47 -18.49 -9.42
CA ASP A 67 4.93 -18.40 -9.35
C ASP A 67 5.35 -16.95 -9.04
N VAL A 68 6.67 -16.72 -8.92
CA VAL A 68 7.22 -15.39 -8.60
C VAL A 68 6.82 -14.34 -9.63
N ALA A 69 6.81 -14.68 -10.93
CA ALA A 69 6.47 -13.73 -11.98
C ALA A 69 5.00 -13.26 -11.86
N LEU A 70 4.10 -14.15 -11.46
CA LEU A 70 2.69 -13.80 -11.20
C LEU A 70 2.52 -12.88 -9.99
N PHE A 71 3.34 -13.06 -8.95
CA PHE A 71 3.40 -12.16 -7.80
C PHE A 71 3.96 -10.78 -8.16
N GLU A 72 5.00 -10.71 -9.00
CA GLU A 72 5.55 -9.44 -9.50
C GLU A 72 4.51 -8.69 -10.35
N ALA A 73 3.88 -9.36 -11.31
CA ALA A 73 2.81 -8.76 -12.13
C ALA A 73 1.62 -8.28 -11.28
N SER A 74 1.30 -9.02 -10.22
CA SER A 74 0.30 -8.63 -9.23
C SER A 74 0.70 -7.38 -8.47
N ALA A 75 1.95 -7.29 -7.98
CA ALA A 75 2.44 -6.12 -7.27
C ALA A 75 2.41 -4.86 -8.15
N ASP A 76 2.80 -4.97 -9.42
CA ASP A 76 2.74 -3.88 -10.40
C ASP A 76 1.30 -3.41 -10.64
N ALA A 77 0.35 -4.33 -10.76
CA ALA A 77 -1.05 -4.01 -10.94
C ALA A 77 -1.68 -3.33 -9.70
N ILE A 78 -1.19 -3.64 -8.50
CA ILE A 78 -1.68 -3.08 -7.23
C ILE A 78 -1.04 -1.71 -6.92
N ARG A 79 0.19 -1.46 -7.37
CA ARG A 79 1.00 -0.27 -7.02
C ARG A 79 0.25 1.06 -7.08
N PRO A 80 -0.54 1.39 -8.13
CA PRO A 80 -1.24 2.67 -8.19
C PRO A 80 -2.23 2.88 -7.03
N PHE A 81 -2.89 1.82 -6.57
CA PHE A 81 -3.92 1.88 -5.53
C PHE A 81 -3.36 2.15 -4.14
N LEU A 82 -2.07 1.88 -3.89
CA LEU A 82 -1.42 2.20 -2.62
C LEU A 82 -1.47 3.71 -2.32
N ASN A 83 -1.29 4.52 -3.35
CA ASN A 83 -1.43 5.98 -3.25
C ASN A 83 -2.90 6.40 -3.09
N ASP A 84 -3.83 5.73 -3.78
CA ASP A 84 -5.26 6.00 -3.65
C ASP A 84 -5.76 5.79 -2.22
N PHE A 85 -5.30 4.73 -1.53
CA PHE A 85 -5.63 4.51 -0.12
C PHE A 85 -5.14 5.64 0.80
N LEU A 86 -3.91 6.14 0.57
CA LEU A 86 -3.35 7.27 1.33
C LEU A 86 -4.20 8.54 1.15
N TYR A 87 -4.56 8.87 -0.09
CA TYR A 87 -5.41 10.03 -0.38
C TYR A 87 -6.82 9.87 0.20
N ALA A 88 -7.44 8.70 0.06
CA ALA A 88 -8.75 8.45 0.64
C ALA A 88 -8.77 8.62 2.15
N GLY A 89 -7.75 8.09 2.85
CA GLY A 89 -7.59 8.30 4.28
C GLY A 89 -7.41 9.78 4.65
N PHE A 90 -6.59 10.49 3.87
CA PHE A 90 -6.34 11.93 4.08
C PHE A 90 -7.59 12.78 3.91
N GLU A 91 -8.35 12.56 2.84
CA GLU A 91 -9.60 13.27 2.58
C GLU A 91 -10.66 12.96 3.63
N HIS A 92 -10.68 11.72 4.12
CA HIS A 92 -11.59 11.28 5.18
C HIS A 92 -11.18 11.72 6.59
N SER A 93 -10.08 12.47 6.73
CA SER A 93 -9.55 12.82 8.06
C SER A 93 -10.46 13.71 8.89
N GLN A 94 -11.48 14.35 8.31
CA GLN A 94 -12.45 15.15 9.07
C GLN A 94 -13.62 14.31 9.61
N CYS A 95 -13.79 13.09 9.12
CA CYS A 95 -14.81 12.16 9.54
C CYS A 95 -14.32 11.27 10.70
N SER A 96 -15.23 10.45 11.24
CA SER A 96 -14.91 9.46 12.25
C SER A 96 -14.01 8.37 11.65
N VAL A 97 -13.10 7.84 12.46
CA VAL A 97 -12.20 6.76 12.02
C VAL A 97 -12.97 5.44 11.82
N GLU A 98 -14.07 5.24 12.52
CA GLU A 98 -14.97 4.07 12.39
C GLU A 98 -15.55 3.95 10.98
N SER A 99 -15.72 5.07 10.26
CA SER A 99 -16.21 5.08 8.87
C SER A 99 -15.09 5.05 7.83
N LEU A 100 -13.82 4.98 8.24
CA LEU A 100 -12.68 4.98 7.32
C LEU A 100 -12.73 3.79 6.37
N ILE A 101 -13.18 2.61 6.84
CA ILE A 101 -13.25 1.43 5.99
C ILE A 101 -14.23 1.56 4.82
N ASP A 102 -15.24 2.42 4.96
CA ASP A 102 -16.26 2.62 3.93
C ASP A 102 -15.68 3.33 2.69
N VAL A 103 -14.66 4.18 2.89
CA VAL A 103 -13.95 4.84 1.77
C VAL A 103 -12.79 3.99 1.23
N LEU A 104 -12.18 3.13 2.05
CA LEU A 104 -11.08 2.26 1.61
C LEU A 104 -11.60 1.03 0.84
N ARG A 105 -12.72 0.44 1.25
CA ARG A 105 -13.25 -0.81 0.66
C ARG A 105 -13.44 -0.73 -0.87
N PRO A 106 -14.03 0.32 -1.45
CA PRO A 106 -14.16 0.44 -2.91
C PRO A 106 -12.82 0.46 -3.66
N ILE A 107 -11.77 1.02 -3.04
CA ILE A 107 -10.41 1.05 -3.60
C ILE A 107 -9.81 -0.35 -3.56
N GLY A 108 -9.96 -1.05 -2.44
CA GLY A 108 -9.52 -2.45 -2.31
C GLY A 108 -10.16 -3.38 -3.34
N LEU A 109 -11.47 -3.23 -3.59
CA LEU A 109 -12.15 -4.01 -4.63
C LEU A 109 -11.61 -3.72 -6.04
N LYS A 110 -11.23 -2.47 -6.34
CA LYS A 110 -10.58 -2.14 -7.62
C LYS A 110 -9.18 -2.74 -7.72
N ALA A 111 -8.40 -2.67 -6.65
CA ALA A 111 -7.07 -3.28 -6.57
C ALA A 111 -7.15 -4.81 -6.73
N GLU A 112 -8.13 -5.46 -6.10
CA GLU A 112 -8.37 -6.91 -6.26
C GLU A 112 -8.69 -7.27 -7.71
N ASN A 113 -9.55 -6.50 -8.37
CA ASN A 113 -9.86 -6.73 -9.78
C ASN A 113 -8.65 -6.52 -10.70
N ALA A 114 -7.84 -5.48 -10.44
CA ALA A 114 -6.61 -5.24 -11.20
C ALA A 114 -5.61 -6.40 -11.02
N MET A 115 -5.44 -6.87 -9.79
CA MET A 115 -4.66 -8.05 -9.46
C MET A 115 -5.17 -9.27 -10.24
N PHE A 116 -6.44 -9.63 -10.12
CA PHE A 116 -7.00 -10.80 -10.82
C PHE A 116 -6.86 -10.71 -12.34
N ASN A 117 -7.00 -9.51 -12.92
CA ASN A 117 -6.78 -9.33 -14.35
C ASN A 117 -5.31 -9.57 -14.74
N ALA A 118 -4.36 -9.09 -13.95
CA ALA A 118 -2.94 -9.29 -14.20
C ALA A 118 -2.49 -10.75 -13.98
N THR A 119 -3.17 -11.48 -13.10
CA THR A 119 -2.82 -12.85 -12.72
C THR A 119 -3.71 -13.91 -13.35
N SER A 120 -4.52 -13.56 -14.35
CA SER A 120 -5.46 -14.48 -15.00
C SER A 120 -6.41 -15.20 -14.01
N GLY A 121 -6.86 -14.49 -12.98
CA GLY A 121 -7.81 -14.97 -11.97
C GLY A 121 -7.17 -15.62 -10.74
N VAL A 122 -5.84 -15.70 -10.66
CA VAL A 122 -5.14 -16.32 -9.53
C VAL A 122 -5.02 -15.35 -8.35
N ASN A 123 -5.34 -15.82 -7.15
CA ASN A 123 -5.24 -15.03 -5.92
C ASN A 123 -3.81 -15.00 -5.37
N THR A 124 -3.06 -13.94 -5.65
CA THR A 124 -1.68 -13.76 -5.15
C THR A 124 -1.65 -12.84 -3.92
N HIS A 125 -2.12 -11.60 -4.05
CA HIS A 125 -1.93 -10.52 -3.07
C HIS A 125 -3.23 -10.00 -2.43
N LYS A 126 -4.35 -10.74 -2.45
CA LYS A 126 -5.61 -10.27 -1.84
C LYS A 126 -5.45 -9.91 -0.35
N GLY A 127 -4.71 -10.72 0.39
CA GLY A 127 -4.38 -10.43 1.79
C GLY A 127 -3.52 -9.17 1.95
N MET A 128 -2.54 -8.97 1.06
CA MET A 128 -1.68 -7.78 1.06
C MET A 128 -2.46 -6.51 0.70
N ILE A 129 -3.40 -6.57 -0.24
CA ILE A 129 -4.31 -5.44 -0.57
C ILE A 129 -5.08 -5.01 0.69
N PHE A 130 -5.63 -5.97 1.43
CA PHE A 130 -6.34 -5.67 2.67
C PHE A 130 -5.41 -5.03 3.72
N SER A 131 -4.30 -5.68 4.06
CA SER A 131 -3.41 -5.22 5.12
C SER A 131 -2.72 -3.89 4.78
N LEU A 132 -2.12 -3.77 3.59
CA LEU A 132 -1.45 -2.54 3.17
C LEU A 132 -2.45 -1.43 2.87
N GLY A 133 -3.64 -1.74 2.37
CA GLY A 133 -4.71 -0.75 2.17
C GLY A 133 -5.16 -0.12 3.49
N LEU A 134 -5.32 -0.91 4.55
CA LEU A 134 -5.60 -0.40 5.90
C LEU A 134 -4.46 0.45 6.46
N VAL A 135 -3.20 0.01 6.31
CA VAL A 135 -2.03 0.79 6.75
C VAL A 135 -1.95 2.12 5.99
N CYS A 136 -2.05 2.10 4.66
CA CYS A 136 -2.01 3.30 3.82
C CYS A 136 -3.14 4.27 4.16
N GLY A 137 -4.38 3.77 4.30
CA GLY A 137 -5.52 4.58 4.69
C GLY A 137 -5.38 5.17 6.10
N ALA A 138 -4.90 4.40 7.07
CA ALA A 138 -4.66 4.88 8.42
C ALA A 138 -3.59 5.98 8.46
N VAL A 139 -2.51 5.82 7.71
CA VAL A 139 -1.45 6.84 7.61
C VAL A 139 -1.99 8.11 6.94
N GLY A 140 -2.74 7.99 5.85
CA GLY A 140 -3.41 9.12 5.21
C GLY A 140 -4.28 9.90 6.19
N TRP A 141 -5.09 9.19 6.97
CA TRP A 141 -5.97 9.77 7.98
C TRP A 141 -5.20 10.52 9.08
N LEU A 142 -4.13 9.93 9.61
CA LEU A 142 -3.25 10.57 10.61
C LEU A 142 -2.61 11.85 10.07
N VAL A 143 -2.13 11.82 8.83
CA VAL A 143 -1.56 12.99 8.14
C VAL A 143 -2.60 14.11 7.98
N GLY A 144 -3.85 13.75 7.65
CA GLY A 144 -4.95 14.71 7.55
C GLY A 144 -5.34 15.33 8.89
N LYS A 145 -5.26 14.55 9.98
CA LYS A 145 -5.45 15.04 11.36
C LYS A 145 -4.26 15.85 11.90
N GLY A 146 -3.09 15.77 11.26
CA GLY A 146 -1.86 16.37 11.78
C GLY A 146 -1.30 15.65 13.01
N ILE A 147 -1.58 14.35 13.14
CA ILE A 147 -1.06 13.48 14.20
C ILE A 147 0.23 12.81 13.71
N THR A 148 1.17 12.57 14.63
CA THR A 148 2.41 11.84 14.34
C THR A 148 2.13 10.45 13.76
N ILE A 149 2.92 10.05 12.77
CA ILE A 149 2.86 8.73 12.16
C ILE A 149 3.86 7.82 12.89
N ASP A 150 3.34 6.85 13.65
CA ASP A 150 4.12 5.74 14.19
C ASP A 150 3.27 4.46 14.25
N ALA A 151 3.92 3.33 14.54
CA ALA A 151 3.27 2.02 14.55
C ALA A 151 2.10 1.93 15.55
N ASN A 152 2.17 2.62 16.69
CA ASN A 152 1.12 2.58 17.70
C ASN A 152 -0.12 3.33 17.21
N TYR A 153 0.05 4.54 16.67
CA TYR A 153 -1.08 5.31 16.13
C TYR A 153 -1.70 4.64 14.91
N ILE A 154 -0.89 4.08 14.00
CA ILE A 154 -1.40 3.31 12.86
C ILE A 154 -2.25 2.14 13.35
N SER A 155 -1.73 1.35 14.30
CA SER A 155 -2.45 0.20 14.85
C SER A 155 -3.76 0.60 15.54
N GLN A 156 -3.78 1.71 16.28
CA GLN A 156 -5.00 2.23 16.92
C GLN A 156 -6.05 2.64 15.89
N VAL A 157 -5.65 3.38 14.85
CA VAL A 157 -6.54 3.79 13.76
C VAL A 157 -7.15 2.57 13.07
N ILE A 158 -6.33 1.58 12.70
CA ILE A 158 -6.80 0.33 12.08
C ILE A 158 -7.79 -0.41 13.00
N LYS A 159 -7.45 -0.55 14.29
CA LYS A 159 -8.31 -1.21 15.28
C LYS A 159 -9.67 -0.52 15.36
N GLN A 160 -9.69 0.81 15.39
CA GLN A 160 -10.92 1.58 15.52
C GLN A 160 -11.75 1.57 14.23
N SER A 161 -11.10 1.66 13.05
CA SER A 161 -11.78 1.58 11.75
C SER A 161 -12.43 0.22 11.49
N CYS A 162 -11.89 -0.84 12.08
CA CYS A 162 -12.39 -2.20 11.95
C CYS A 162 -13.40 -2.59 13.05
N SER A 163 -13.75 -1.68 13.97
CA SER A 163 -14.63 -2.00 15.11
C SER A 163 -16.08 -2.34 14.72
N LEU A 164 -16.46 -2.04 13.47
CA LEU A 164 -17.81 -2.24 12.93
C LEU A 164 -17.84 -3.23 11.74
N LEU A 165 -16.75 -3.97 11.52
CA LEU A 165 -16.68 -5.03 10.49
C LEU A 165 -17.40 -6.32 10.88
#